data_AF-A0A3C0IZ35-F1
#
_entry.id   AF-A0A3C0IZ35-F1
#
_cell.length_a   1.000
_cell.length_b   1.000
_cell.length_c   1.000
_cell.angle_alpha   90.00
_cell.angle_beta   90.00
_cell.angle_gamma   90.00
#
_symmetry.space_group_name_H-M   'P 1'
#
loop_
_entity.id
_entity.type
_entity.pdbx_description
1 polymer ?
#
loop_
_entity_poly.entity_id
_entity_poly.type
_entity_poly.pdbx_seq_one_letter_code
_entity_poly.pdbx_strand_id
1 'polypeptide(L)'
;RALGFGSTQRIMEAFGENEFIRNTLERDNTNNEEEALVEIYKRLRPGEPPAVESARSLFESLFYDPKRYDLGGVGRYKLNKKLELADRLIGKALSRSLFSDDGRQGLAGIGRVAAVDPNTGEVLGAVVDPDTGEVLGDAADFEAPRAGEKITARKAEVARMIERARHLTEAYVLDADGKEAKILGNGYLASDVKVI
;
A
#
# COMPACT_ATOMS: atom_id res chain seq x y z
N ARG A 1 -15.85 8.84 -2.78
CA ARG A 1 -15.84 10.30 -2.58
C ARG A 1 -15.82 10.72 -1.12
N ALA A 2 -16.69 10.18 -0.26
CA ALA A 2 -16.79 10.50 1.18
C ALA A 2 -15.49 10.41 2.01
N LEU A 3 -14.47 9.68 1.53
CA LEU A 3 -13.17 9.48 2.19
C LEU A 3 -12.11 10.54 1.81
N GLY A 4 -12.51 11.76 1.42
CA GLY A 4 -11.57 12.84 1.03
C GLY A 4 -11.14 12.86 -0.44
N PHE A 5 -11.54 11.87 -1.23
CA PHE A 5 -11.40 11.87 -2.69
C PHE A 5 -12.64 12.49 -3.35
N GLY A 6 -12.87 13.78 -3.08
CA GLY A 6 -14.09 14.47 -3.52
C GLY A 6 -14.28 14.54 -5.03
N SER A 7 -13.19 14.63 -5.81
CA SER A 7 -13.25 14.77 -7.27
C SER A 7 -12.98 13.47 -8.01
N THR A 8 -13.64 13.32 -9.17
CA THR A 8 -13.44 12.19 -10.10
C THR A 8 -11.96 12.06 -10.50
N GLN A 9 -11.32 13.20 -10.79
CA GLN A 9 -9.91 13.24 -11.18
C GLN A 9 -9.00 12.66 -10.10
N ARG A 10 -9.15 13.04 -8.82
CA ARG A 10 -8.34 12.48 -7.73
C ARG A 10 -8.55 10.98 -7.56
N ILE A 11 -9.77 10.49 -7.79
CA ILE A 11 -10.06 9.05 -7.74
C ILE A 11 -9.33 8.33 -8.89
N MET A 12 -9.39 8.86 -10.11
CA MET A 12 -8.70 8.27 -11.26
C MET A 12 -7.18 8.26 -11.08
N GLU A 13 -6.60 9.34 -10.55
CA GLU A 13 -5.17 9.40 -10.21
C GLU A 13 -4.79 8.37 -9.13
N ALA A 14 -5.65 8.18 -8.12
CA ALA A 14 -5.41 7.22 -7.05
C ALA A 14 -5.43 5.77 -7.54
N PHE A 15 -6.45 5.38 -8.30
CA PHE A 15 -6.64 3.99 -8.75
C PHE A 15 -5.95 3.66 -10.09
N GLY A 16 -5.33 4.66 -10.73
CA GLY A 16 -4.86 4.55 -12.11
C GLY A 16 -6.04 4.59 -13.09
N GLU A 17 -5.73 4.72 -14.39
CA GLU A 17 -6.70 4.77 -15.48
C GLU A 17 -7.41 3.43 -15.72
N ASN A 18 -8.16 2.97 -14.72
CA ASN A 18 -8.89 1.71 -14.71
C ASN A 18 -10.29 1.90 -15.30
N GLU A 19 -10.61 1.10 -16.32
CA GLU A 19 -11.88 1.18 -17.05
C GLU A 19 -13.10 0.88 -16.16
N PHE A 20 -13.01 -0.09 -15.26
CA PHE A 20 -14.11 -0.43 -14.36
C PHE A 20 -14.41 0.70 -13.36
N ILE A 21 -13.37 1.37 -12.87
CA ILE A 21 -13.51 2.53 -11.99
C ILE A 21 -14.15 3.70 -12.76
N ARG A 22 -13.69 3.97 -13.99
CA ARG A 22 -14.27 5.00 -14.85
C ARG A 22 -15.76 4.76 -15.09
N ASN A 23 -16.13 3.56 -15.52
CA ASN A 23 -17.53 3.18 -15.77
C ASN A 23 -18.41 3.29 -14.51
N THR A 24 -17.83 3.06 -13.32
CA THR A 24 -18.53 3.23 -12.04
C THR A 24 -18.73 4.71 -11.71
N LEU A 25 -17.71 5.54 -11.94
CA LEU A 25 -17.78 6.99 -11.70
C LEU A 25 -18.73 7.71 -12.66
N GLU A 26 -18.88 7.23 -13.90
CA GLU A 26 -19.86 7.76 -14.86
C GLU A 26 -21.31 7.51 -14.43
N ARG A 27 -21.55 6.45 -13.65
CA ARG A 27 -22.87 6.09 -13.10
C ARG A 27 -23.11 6.64 -11.70
N ASP A 28 -22.09 7.25 -11.09
CA ASP A 28 -22.17 7.86 -9.76
C ASP A 28 -22.91 9.20 -9.87
N ASN A 29 -23.96 9.36 -9.06
CA ASN A 29 -24.77 10.58 -9.04
C ASN A 29 -24.16 11.69 -8.15
N THR A 30 -23.06 11.40 -7.47
CA THR A 30 -22.41 12.34 -6.55
C THR A 30 -21.16 12.95 -7.17
N ASN A 31 -20.93 14.25 -6.93
CA ASN A 31 -19.83 15.00 -7.55
C ASN A 31 -18.78 15.48 -6.54
N ASN A 32 -19.13 15.51 -5.26
CA ASN A 32 -18.26 15.98 -4.18
C ASN A 32 -18.38 15.08 -2.93
N GLU A 33 -17.59 15.40 -1.90
CA GLU A 33 -17.54 14.64 -0.66
C GLU A 33 -18.84 14.73 0.15
N GLU A 34 -19.44 15.92 0.22
CA GLU A 34 -20.64 16.20 1.01
C GLU A 34 -21.86 15.46 0.47
N GLU A 35 -22.07 15.50 -0.86
CA GLU A 35 -23.12 14.74 -1.54
C GLU A 35 -22.97 13.23 -1.30
N ALA A 36 -21.73 12.73 -1.35
CA ALA A 36 -21.46 11.32 -1.09
C ALA A 36 -21.74 10.93 0.37
N LEU A 37 -21.38 11.78 1.34
CA LEU A 37 -21.71 11.57 2.75
C LEU A 37 -23.21 11.55 2.97
N VAL A 38 -23.94 12.49 2.37
CA VAL A 38 -25.40 12.58 2.44
C VAL A 38 -26.06 11.34 1.83
N GLU A 39 -25.59 10.86 0.68
CA GLU A 39 -26.14 9.66 0.05
C GLU A 39 -25.90 8.40 0.92
N ILE A 40 -24.72 8.26 1.53
CA ILE A 40 -24.45 7.19 2.50
C ILE A 40 -25.39 7.30 3.71
N TYR A 41 -25.59 8.51 4.24
CA TYR A 41 -26.48 8.74 5.37
C TYR A 41 -27.92 8.32 5.09
N LYS A 42 -28.47 8.73 3.93
CA LYS A 42 -29.83 8.37 3.50
C LYS A 42 -30.04 6.86 3.43
N ARG A 43 -29.02 6.11 3.02
CA ARG A 43 -29.06 4.64 2.93
C ARG A 43 -29.02 3.97 4.29
N LEU A 44 -28.24 4.49 5.23
CA LEU A 44 -28.11 3.94 6.58
C LEU A 44 -29.30 4.31 7.48
N ARG A 45 -29.87 5.50 7.30
CA ARG A 45 -30.99 6.03 8.11
C ARG A 45 -32.11 6.56 7.22
N PRO A 46 -32.90 5.68 6.58
CA PRO A 46 -34.01 6.11 5.77
C PRO A 46 -35.09 6.75 6.65
N GLY A 47 -35.31 8.06 6.50
CA GLY A 47 -36.36 8.81 7.21
C GLY A 47 -35.87 9.96 8.08
N GLU A 48 -34.57 10.04 8.37
CA GLU A 48 -33.98 11.22 9.03
C GLU A 48 -33.57 12.28 7.98
N PRO A 49 -33.80 13.57 8.23
CA PRO A 49 -33.36 14.62 7.31
C PRO A 49 -31.82 14.62 7.23
N PRO A 50 -31.24 14.51 6.03
CA PRO A 50 -29.79 14.45 5.88
C PRO A 50 -29.18 15.84 6.05
N ALA A 51 -28.48 16.06 7.17
CA ALA A 51 -27.56 17.18 7.33
C ALA A 51 -26.12 16.71 7.09
N VAL A 52 -25.31 17.53 6.42
CA VAL A 52 -23.93 17.17 6.04
C VAL A 52 -23.08 16.89 7.27
N GLU A 53 -23.22 17.70 8.32
CA GLU A 53 -22.47 17.57 9.58
C GLU A 53 -22.83 16.28 10.31
N SER A 54 -24.12 15.94 10.34
CA SER A 54 -24.61 14.68 10.93
C SER A 54 -24.13 13.48 10.12
N ALA A 55 -24.12 13.59 8.79
CA ALA A 55 -23.62 12.55 7.90
C ALA A 55 -22.11 12.31 8.09
N ARG A 56 -21.32 13.38 8.19
CA ARG A 56 -19.89 13.32 8.49
C ARG A 56 -19.64 12.68 9.84
N SER A 57 -20.32 13.15 10.89
CA SER A 57 -20.18 12.61 12.25
C SER A 57 -20.53 11.12 12.32
N LEU A 58 -21.61 10.70 11.65
CA LEU A 58 -21.97 9.29 11.58
C LEU A 58 -20.88 8.48 10.87
N PHE A 59 -20.43 8.95 9.70
CA PHE A 59 -19.39 8.27 8.93
C PHE A 59 -18.09 8.11 9.73
N GLU A 60 -17.66 9.17 10.42
CA GLU A 60 -16.47 9.15 11.26
C GLU A 60 -16.63 8.16 12.44
N SER A 61 -17.78 8.16 13.10
CA SER A 61 -18.06 7.23 14.19
C SER A 61 -18.09 5.76 13.77
N LEU A 62 -18.37 5.46 12.49
CA LEU A 62 -18.46 4.10 11.98
C LEU A 62 -17.09 3.49 11.71
N PHE A 63 -16.11 4.28 11.26
CA PHE A 63 -14.84 3.77 10.76
C PHE A 63 -13.62 4.26 11.54
N TYR A 64 -13.70 5.43 12.20
CA TYR A 64 -12.56 6.06 12.86
C TYR A 64 -12.68 6.13 14.38
N ASP A 65 -13.84 5.85 14.97
CA ASP A 65 -13.96 5.76 16.44
C ASP A 65 -13.44 4.39 16.92
N PRO A 66 -12.31 4.35 17.65
CA PRO A 66 -11.73 3.09 18.14
C PRO A 66 -12.62 2.35 19.14
N LYS A 67 -13.62 3.03 19.75
CA LYS A 67 -14.61 2.37 20.62
C LYS A 67 -15.70 1.65 19.83
N ARG A 68 -15.94 2.05 18.58
CA ARG A 68 -17.01 1.53 17.72
C ARG A 68 -16.49 0.54 16.68
N TYR A 69 -15.25 0.71 16.24
CA TYR A 69 -14.63 -0.12 15.23
C TYR A 69 -13.19 -0.50 15.63
N ASP A 70 -12.97 -1.77 15.91
CA ASP A 70 -11.64 -2.34 16.16
C ASP A 70 -11.50 -3.68 15.42
N LEU A 71 -10.45 -3.78 14.60
CA LEU A 71 -10.09 -5.02 13.92
C LEU A 71 -9.33 -5.99 14.86
N GLY A 72 -8.87 -5.51 16.01
CA GLY A 72 -7.97 -6.22 16.90
C GLY A 72 -6.60 -6.50 16.27
N GLY A 73 -5.64 -6.97 17.07
CA GLY A 73 -4.28 -7.25 16.59
C GLY A 73 -4.25 -8.29 15.45
N VAL A 74 -5.01 -9.38 15.60
CA VAL A 74 -5.08 -10.45 14.58
C VAL A 74 -5.77 -9.99 13.30
N GLY A 75 -6.84 -9.19 13.41
CA GLY A 75 -7.54 -8.67 12.23
C GLY A 75 -6.68 -7.66 11.47
N ARG A 76 -5.99 -6.76 12.17
CA ARG A 76 -4.98 -5.86 11.57
C ARG A 76 -3.86 -6.64 10.89
N TYR A 77 -3.30 -7.66 11.53
CA TYR A 77 -2.27 -8.52 10.94
C TYR A 77 -2.74 -9.16 9.63
N LYS A 78 -3.94 -9.77 9.62
CA LYS A 78 -4.50 -10.41 8.43
C LYS A 78 -4.77 -9.42 7.30
N LEU A 79 -5.30 -8.23 7.62
CA LEU A 79 -5.55 -7.18 6.64
C LEU A 79 -4.24 -6.69 6.02
N ASN A 80 -3.25 -6.39 6.85
CA ASN A 80 -1.93 -5.94 6.42
C ASN A 80 -1.27 -6.97 5.51
N LYS A 81 -1.27 -8.24 5.91
CA LYS A 81 -0.69 -9.33 5.12
C LYS A 81 -1.41 -9.52 3.78
N LYS A 82 -2.73 -9.34 3.73
CA LYS A 82 -3.51 -9.48 2.50
C LYS A 82 -3.28 -8.33 1.52
N LEU A 83 -3.05 -7.12 2.03
CA LEU A 83 -2.86 -5.91 1.24
C LEU A 83 -1.39 -5.61 0.93
N GLU A 84 -0.46 -6.35 1.53
CA GLU A 84 0.98 -6.26 1.29
C GLU A 84 1.27 -6.30 -0.22
N LEU A 85 1.95 -5.25 -0.68
CA LEU A 85 2.25 -5.03 -2.09
C LEU A 85 3.17 -6.12 -2.63
N ALA A 86 4.16 -6.52 -1.83
CA ALA A 86 5.11 -7.57 -2.19
C ALA A 86 4.44 -8.86 -2.69
N ASP A 87 3.47 -9.38 -1.94
CA ASP A 87 2.76 -10.62 -2.27
C ASP A 87 1.93 -10.47 -3.56
N ARG A 88 1.43 -9.27 -3.82
CA ARG A 88 0.60 -8.95 -4.99
C ARG A 88 1.40 -8.71 -6.26
N LEU A 89 2.70 -8.43 -6.13
CA LEU A 89 3.61 -8.27 -7.25
C LEU A 89 4.15 -9.60 -7.78
N ILE A 90 4.12 -10.68 -6.99
CA ILE A 90 4.66 -11.98 -7.38
C ILE A 90 4.07 -12.45 -8.71
N GLY A 91 4.96 -12.78 -9.65
CA GLY A 91 4.60 -13.27 -10.97
C GLY A 91 4.22 -12.19 -11.98
N LYS A 92 4.15 -10.91 -11.59
CA LYS A 92 3.89 -9.78 -12.49
C LYS A 92 5.18 -9.16 -13.00
N ALA A 93 5.13 -8.59 -14.20
CA ALA A 93 6.22 -7.79 -14.74
C ALA A 93 6.03 -6.33 -14.32
N LEU A 94 7.09 -5.69 -13.84
CA LEU A 94 7.03 -4.27 -13.49
C LEU A 94 6.98 -3.40 -14.75
N SER A 95 6.13 -2.38 -14.75
CA SER A 95 6.15 -1.33 -15.77
C SER A 95 7.17 -0.24 -15.43
N ARG A 96 7.28 0.08 -14.13
CA ARG A 96 8.22 1.08 -13.60
C ARG A 96 9.10 0.42 -12.55
N SER A 97 10.35 0.86 -12.46
CA SER A 97 11.24 0.47 -11.37
C SER A 97 10.61 0.90 -10.05
N LEU A 98 10.69 0.05 -9.02
CA LEU A 98 10.13 0.40 -7.71
C LEU A 98 10.86 1.58 -7.06
N PHE A 99 12.12 1.83 -7.46
CA PHE A 99 12.96 2.91 -6.95
C PHE A 99 13.73 3.60 -8.08
N SER A 100 13.93 4.92 -7.93
CA SER A 100 14.75 5.75 -8.83
C SER A 100 16.23 5.40 -8.68
N ASP A 101 16.93 5.43 -9.82
CA ASP A 101 18.33 5.02 -10.08
C ASP A 101 19.32 5.12 -8.90
N ASP A 102 19.46 3.99 -8.21
CA ASP A 102 20.70 3.26 -7.91
C ASP A 102 20.26 2.24 -6.86
N GLY A 103 20.24 0.95 -7.19
CA GLY A 103 19.68 -0.11 -6.32
C GLY A 103 20.23 -0.14 -4.89
N ARG A 104 21.33 0.59 -4.63
CA ARG A 104 21.96 0.78 -3.31
C ARG A 104 21.25 1.81 -2.42
N GLN A 105 20.55 2.81 -2.97
CA GLN A 105 19.83 3.85 -2.20
C GLN A 105 18.43 3.42 -1.78
N GLY A 106 17.75 2.54 -2.54
CA GLY A 106 16.45 1.98 -2.14
C GLY A 106 16.50 1.21 -0.81
N LEU A 107 17.69 0.67 -0.47
CA LEU A 107 17.98 0.00 0.80
C LEU A 107 18.44 0.96 1.91
N ALA A 108 18.57 2.27 1.67
CA ALA A 108 19.00 3.21 2.70
C ALA A 108 17.90 3.29 3.77
N GLY A 109 18.11 2.72 4.96
CA GLY A 109 17.08 2.65 6.01
C GLY A 109 16.51 1.25 6.24
N ILE A 110 16.84 0.29 5.38
CA ILE A 110 16.80 -1.13 5.76
C ILE A 110 18.01 -1.37 6.66
N GLY A 111 17.79 -2.00 7.82
CA GLY A 111 18.84 -2.28 8.80
C GLY A 111 20.02 -3.00 8.15
N ARG A 112 21.12 -2.26 7.93
CA ARG A 112 22.38 -2.81 7.45
C ARG A 112 23.25 -3.10 8.65
N VAL A 113 23.57 -4.36 8.85
CA VAL A 113 24.58 -4.77 9.83
C VAL A 113 25.81 -5.18 9.04
N ALA A 114 26.98 -4.70 9.44
CA ALA A 114 28.25 -5.18 8.90
C ALA A 114 28.46 -6.62 9.37
N ALA A 115 28.25 -7.60 8.48
CA ALA A 115 28.77 -8.94 8.66
C ALA A 115 30.24 -8.93 8.20
N VAL A 116 31.13 -9.55 8.95
CA VAL A 116 32.54 -9.68 8.56
C VAL A 116 32.76 -11.13 8.19
N ASP A 117 33.23 -11.38 6.97
CA ASP A 117 33.61 -12.73 6.56
C ASP A 117 34.77 -13.21 7.46
N PRO A 118 34.60 -14.33 8.20
CA PRO A 118 35.59 -14.80 9.17
C PRO A 118 36.89 -15.34 8.53
N ASN A 119 36.89 -15.61 7.22
CA ASN A 119 38.04 -16.16 6.50
C ASN A 119 38.79 -15.09 5.70
N THR A 120 38.08 -14.08 5.19
CA THR A 120 38.68 -13.02 4.34
C THR A 120 38.81 -11.68 5.05
N GLY A 121 38.08 -11.45 6.14
CA GLY A 121 38.03 -10.17 6.86
C GLY A 121 37.27 -9.08 6.12
N GLU A 122 36.59 -9.40 5.02
CA GLU A 122 35.81 -8.44 4.24
C GLU A 122 34.51 -8.08 4.97
N VAL A 123 34.17 -6.79 5.01
CA VAL A 123 32.91 -6.31 5.58
C VAL A 123 31.82 -6.46 4.52
N LEU A 124 31.04 -7.52 4.62
CA LEU A 124 29.83 -7.74 3.84
C LEU A 124 28.67 -7.04 4.55
N GLY A 125 28.01 -6.09 3.88
CA GLY A 125 26.77 -5.55 4.43
C GLY A 125 25.72 -6.66 4.42
N ALA A 126 25.19 -7.06 5.57
CA ALA A 126 24.06 -7.97 5.67
C ALA A 126 22.76 -7.16 5.76
N VAL A 127 21.72 -7.66 5.10
CA VAL A 127 20.38 -7.08 5.16
C VAL A 127 19.58 -7.80 6.25
N VAL A 128 19.02 -7.03 7.17
CA VAL A 128 18.30 -7.56 8.34
C VAL A 128 16.83 -7.16 8.28
N ASP A 129 15.93 -8.08 8.64
CA ASP A 129 14.51 -7.77 8.82
C ASP A 129 14.36 -6.74 9.97
N PRO A 130 13.71 -5.60 9.74
CA PRO A 130 13.61 -4.53 10.73
C PRO A 130 12.77 -4.91 11.96
N ASP A 131 11.87 -5.89 11.84
CA ASP A 131 10.94 -6.28 12.90
C ASP A 131 11.47 -7.45 13.72
N THR A 132 12.14 -8.42 13.08
CA THR A 132 12.64 -9.63 13.75
C THR A 132 14.13 -9.60 14.07
N GLY A 133 14.91 -8.74 13.40
CA GLY A 133 16.37 -8.76 13.50
C GLY A 133 17.03 -9.95 12.81
N GLU A 134 16.30 -10.72 12.00
CA GLU A 134 16.83 -11.87 11.28
C GLU A 134 17.68 -11.44 10.07
N VAL A 135 18.84 -12.07 9.89
CA VAL A 135 19.71 -11.83 8.73
C VAL A 135 19.10 -12.52 7.51
N LEU A 136 18.70 -11.72 6.53
CA LEU A 136 18.06 -12.19 5.30
C LEU A 136 19.09 -12.53 4.21
N GLY A 137 20.30 -12.01 4.30
CA GLY A 137 21.44 -12.36 3.44
C GLY A 137 22.37 -11.18 3.14
N ASP A 138 23.28 -11.35 2.19
CA ASP A 138 24.25 -10.33 1.79
C ASP A 138 23.59 -9.21 0.99
N ALA A 139 23.91 -7.96 1.27
CA ALA A 139 23.32 -6.79 0.61
C ALA A 139 23.63 -6.70 -0.89
N ALA A 140 24.64 -7.44 -1.37
CA ALA A 140 24.93 -7.57 -2.80
C ALA A 140 23.85 -8.40 -3.52
N ASP A 141 23.16 -9.29 -2.81
CA ASP A 141 22.13 -10.18 -3.37
C ASP A 141 20.74 -9.52 -3.49
N PHE A 142 20.54 -8.38 -2.81
CA PHE A 142 19.25 -7.69 -2.75
C PHE A 142 19.25 -6.49 -3.69
N GLU A 143 19.21 -6.75 -5.01
CA GLU A 143 18.98 -5.70 -6.00
C GLU A 143 17.49 -5.36 -6.11
N ALA A 144 17.18 -4.06 -6.10
CA ALA A 144 15.83 -3.56 -6.30
C ALA A 144 15.32 -3.95 -7.70
N PRO A 145 14.10 -4.54 -7.81
CA PRO A 145 13.55 -4.93 -9.10
C PRO A 145 13.38 -3.75 -10.05
N ARG A 146 13.79 -3.93 -11.31
CA ARG A 146 13.77 -2.89 -12.35
C ARG A 146 12.54 -3.02 -13.25
N ALA A 147 12.22 -1.94 -13.97
CA ALA A 147 11.21 -1.96 -15.02
C ALA A 147 11.46 -3.11 -16.03
N GLY A 148 10.38 -3.77 -16.45
CA GLY A 148 10.40 -4.92 -17.36
C GLY A 148 10.69 -6.27 -16.69
N GLU A 149 11.19 -6.28 -15.46
CA GLU A 149 11.50 -7.54 -14.78
C GLU A 149 10.27 -8.19 -14.17
N LYS A 150 10.22 -9.53 -14.25
CA LYS A 150 9.24 -10.34 -13.54
C LYS A 150 9.64 -10.48 -12.08
N ILE A 151 8.71 -10.20 -11.18
CA ILE A 151 8.93 -10.36 -9.74
C ILE A 151 8.83 -11.84 -9.37
N THR A 152 9.95 -12.42 -8.95
CA THR A 152 10.02 -13.74 -8.34
C THR A 152 9.78 -13.65 -6.82
N ALA A 153 9.60 -14.78 -6.14
CA ALA A 153 9.46 -14.81 -4.68
C ALA A 153 10.64 -14.11 -3.97
N ARG A 154 11.88 -14.34 -4.42
CA ARG A 154 13.07 -13.68 -3.86
C ARG A 154 13.03 -12.16 -4.04
N LYS A 155 12.60 -11.67 -5.20
CA LYS A 155 12.46 -10.23 -5.47
C LYS A 155 11.28 -9.59 -4.72
N ALA A 156 10.23 -10.37 -4.42
CA ALA A 156 9.13 -9.91 -3.59
C ALA A 156 9.56 -9.67 -2.14
N GLU A 157 10.50 -10.46 -1.60
CA GLU A 157 11.08 -10.17 -0.28
C GLU A 157 11.75 -8.80 -0.25
N VAL A 158 12.55 -8.46 -1.26
CA VAL A 158 13.15 -7.12 -1.41
C VAL A 158 12.05 -6.04 -1.41
N ALA A 159 10.98 -6.24 -2.19
CA ALA A 159 9.86 -5.30 -2.23
C ALA A 159 9.15 -5.17 -0.87
N ARG A 160 9.02 -6.26 -0.11
CA ARG A 160 8.40 -6.28 1.22
C ARG A 160 9.21 -5.47 2.22
N MET A 161 10.53 -5.67 2.21
CA MET A 161 11.44 -4.93 3.10
C MET A 161 11.35 -3.43 2.82
N ILE A 162 11.25 -3.06 1.55
CA ILE A 162 11.14 -1.65 1.19
C ILE A 162 9.75 -1.09 1.51
N GLU A 163 8.69 -1.86 1.30
CA GLU A 163 7.33 -1.52 1.71
C GLU A 163 7.27 -1.18 3.21
N ARG A 164 7.90 -2.01 4.05
CA ARG A 164 7.99 -1.78 5.51
C ARG A 164 8.88 -0.59 5.86
N ALA A 165 10.05 -0.46 5.24
CA ALA A 165 11.04 0.55 5.62
C ALA A 165 10.67 1.98 5.17
N ARG A 166 10.00 2.14 4.03
CA ARG A 166 9.83 3.45 3.38
C ARG A 166 8.43 3.69 2.79
N HIS A 167 7.42 2.93 3.20
CA HIS A 167 6.04 3.10 2.75
C HIS A 167 5.91 3.06 1.21
N LEU A 168 6.37 1.97 0.59
CA LEU A 168 6.00 1.71 -0.79
C LEU A 168 4.49 1.48 -0.88
N THR A 169 3.74 2.53 -1.22
CA THR A 169 2.27 2.52 -1.23
C THR A 169 1.69 2.16 -2.59
N GLU A 170 2.50 2.16 -3.64
CA GLU A 170 2.07 1.85 -4.99
C GLU A 170 3.18 1.24 -5.84
N ALA A 171 2.80 0.40 -6.79
CA ALA A 171 3.67 -0.11 -7.84
C ALA A 171 2.91 -0.22 -9.16
N TYR A 172 3.64 -0.10 -10.27
CA TYR A 172 3.09 -0.17 -11.61
C TYR A 172 3.56 -1.47 -12.28
N VAL A 173 2.61 -2.26 -12.75
CA VAL A 173 2.85 -3.55 -13.41
C VAL A 173 2.29 -3.54 -14.82
N LEU A 174 2.80 -4.42 -15.66
CA LEU A 174 2.22 -4.71 -16.96
C LEU A 174 1.17 -5.81 -16.79
N ASP A 175 -0.04 -5.55 -17.30
CA ASP A 175 -1.11 -6.54 -17.40
C ASP A 175 -0.86 -7.51 -18.57
N ALA A 176 -1.68 -8.55 -18.70
CA ALA A 176 -1.59 -9.52 -19.79
C ALA A 176 -1.66 -8.88 -21.19
N ASP A 177 -2.38 -7.77 -21.32
CA ASP A 177 -2.51 -6.99 -22.55
C ASP A 177 -1.39 -5.96 -22.76
N GLY A 178 -0.36 -5.95 -21.89
CA GLY A 178 0.75 -4.99 -21.94
C GLY A 178 0.39 -3.58 -21.49
N LYS A 179 -0.82 -3.36 -20.97
CA LYS A 179 -1.24 -2.08 -20.37
C LYS A 179 -0.65 -1.93 -18.97
N GLU A 180 -0.30 -0.70 -18.61
CA GLU A 180 0.15 -0.40 -17.26
C GLU A 180 -1.04 -0.42 -16.29
N ALA A 181 -0.91 -1.20 -15.22
CA ALA A 181 -1.87 -1.28 -14.14
C ALA A 181 -1.20 -0.86 -12.81
N LYS A 182 -1.90 -0.01 -12.06
CA LYS A 182 -1.46 0.44 -10.74
C LYS A 182 -1.92 -0.54 -9.67
N ILE A 183 -1.01 -0.99 -8.82
CA ILE A 183 -1.30 -1.80 -7.64
C ILE A 183 -1.01 -0.96 -6.41
N LEU A 184 -2.04 -0.78 -5.58
CA LEU A 184 -1.94 -0.08 -4.30
C LEU A 184 -1.52 -1.05 -3.21
N GLY A 185 -0.53 -0.69 -2.40
CA GLY A 185 -0.03 -1.44 -1.26
C GLY A 185 -0.80 -1.15 0.02
N ASN A 186 -0.32 -1.74 1.11
CA ASN A 186 -0.87 -1.49 2.43
C ASN A 186 -0.33 -0.14 2.94
N GLY A 187 -1.01 0.96 2.61
CA GLY A 187 -0.64 2.32 3.04
C GLY A 187 -0.75 2.59 4.54
N TYR A 188 -0.82 1.54 5.38
CA TYR A 188 -0.82 1.59 6.83
C TYR A 188 0.57 1.27 7.37
N LEU A 189 0.91 1.88 8.50
CA LEU A 189 2.10 1.52 9.28
C LEU A 189 2.03 0.04 9.73
N ALA A 190 3.18 -0.52 10.10
CA ALA A 190 3.28 -1.87 10.62
C ALA A 190 2.29 -2.12 11.77
N SER A 191 1.80 -3.35 11.94
CA SER A 191 0.67 -3.74 12.80
C SER A 191 0.80 -3.34 14.28
N ASP A 192 2.02 -3.03 14.70
CA ASP A 192 2.51 -2.61 16.00
C ASP A 192 2.40 -1.09 16.22
N VAL A 193 2.21 -0.30 15.17
CA VAL A 193 1.95 1.13 15.26
C VAL A 193 0.45 1.37 15.42
N LYS A 194 0.03 1.71 16.64
CA LYS A 194 -1.32 2.25 16.87
C LYS A 194 -1.42 3.58 16.13
N VAL A 195 -2.17 3.61 15.02
CA VAL A 195 -2.65 4.87 14.44
C VAL A 195 -3.70 5.40 15.42
N ILE A 196 -3.29 6.41 16.19
CA ILE A 196 -4.16 7.18 17.11
C ILE A 196 -5.02 8.13 16.27
#